data_AF-A0A068V476-F1
#
_entry.id   AF-A0A068V476-F1
#
_cell.length_a   1.000
_cell.length_b   1.000
_cell.length_c   1.000
_cell.angle_alpha   90.00
_cell.angle_beta   90.00
_cell.angle_gamma   90.00
#
_symmetry.space_group_name_H-M   'P 1'
#
loop_
_entity.id
_entity.type
_entity.pdbx_description
1 polymer ?
#
loop_
_entity_poly.entity_id
_entity_poly.type
_entity_poly.pdbx_seq_one_letter_code
_entity_poly.pdbx_strand_id
1 'polypeptide(L)'
;MKQYIGMATCHVIFLFFSAQLAIVYSTHPTDGFVELPFNTSCYHIQKPYDLPVDQRYRFLGGAHKLWVYSTDNPLSRNSPRMPRTEIMTQVNPLFSCTFFFFNTKNLKTEQKGEIFFWQFEGYGFVPNGTSGVCIMQVFGASPPHASALMLRVYNGSLTCYRANVLVPNI
;
A
#
# COMPACT_ATOMS: atom_id res chain seq x y z
N MET A 1 -69.73 -25.28 50.30
CA MET A 1 -68.30 -25.44 49.95
C MET A 1 -68.11 -25.01 48.51
N LYS A 2 -67.37 -23.91 48.25
CA LYS A 2 -67.03 -23.46 46.89
C LYS A 2 -65.65 -24.02 46.55
N GLN A 3 -65.55 -24.85 45.53
CA GLN A 3 -64.29 -25.42 45.06
C GLN A 3 -63.77 -24.55 43.91
N TYR A 4 -62.70 -23.80 44.16
CA TYR A 4 -61.98 -23.03 43.14
C TYR A 4 -61.00 -23.96 42.42
N ILE A 5 -61.21 -24.20 41.13
CA ILE A 5 -60.25 -24.85 40.24
C ILE A 5 -59.34 -23.75 39.70
N GLY A 6 -58.11 -23.69 40.21
CA GLY A 6 -57.08 -22.79 39.68
C GLY A 6 -56.56 -23.30 38.35
N MET A 7 -56.81 -22.57 37.26
CA MET A 7 -56.11 -22.77 36.00
C MET A 7 -54.69 -22.20 36.13
N ALA A 8 -53.70 -23.10 36.22
CA ALA A 8 -52.30 -22.72 36.09
C ALA A 8 -52.01 -22.33 34.64
N THR A 9 -51.79 -21.05 34.38
CA THR A 9 -51.37 -20.55 33.07
C THR A 9 -49.88 -20.85 32.88
N CYS A 10 -49.56 -21.76 31.97
CA CYS A 10 -48.19 -22.06 31.55
C CYS A 10 -47.74 -20.98 30.53
N HIS A 11 -46.84 -20.08 30.94
CA HIS A 11 -46.25 -19.10 30.04
C HIS A 11 -45.05 -19.72 29.31
N VAL A 12 -45.24 -20.07 28.04
CA VAL A 12 -44.16 -20.51 27.16
C VAL A 12 -43.41 -19.28 26.66
N ILE A 13 -42.17 -19.09 27.14
CA ILE A 13 -41.29 -18.01 26.69
C ILE A 13 -40.59 -18.47 25.40
N PHE A 14 -40.97 -17.90 24.26
CA PHE A 14 -40.26 -18.09 23.00
C PHE A 14 -39.07 -17.13 22.92
N LEU A 15 -37.86 -17.66 23.11
CA LEU A 15 -36.61 -16.91 22.87
C LEU A 15 -36.30 -16.95 21.36
N PHE A 16 -36.51 -15.83 20.67
CA PHE A 16 -36.05 -15.64 19.30
C PHE A 16 -34.55 -15.32 19.29
N PHE A 17 -33.72 -16.31 18.94
CA PHE A 17 -32.31 -16.08 18.61
C PHE A 17 -32.21 -15.58 17.16
N SER A 18 -31.93 -14.30 16.96
CA SER A 18 -31.59 -13.76 15.66
C SER A 18 -30.10 -13.96 15.39
N ALA A 19 -29.76 -14.90 14.50
CA ALA A 19 -28.42 -15.01 13.95
C ALA A 19 -28.29 -13.98 12.82
N GLN A 20 -27.60 -12.87 13.07
CA GLN A 20 -27.29 -11.89 12.03
C GLN A 20 -26.12 -12.40 11.19
N LEU A 21 -26.41 -12.83 9.96
CA LEU A 21 -25.41 -13.13 8.96
C LEU A 21 -24.81 -11.82 8.45
N ALA A 22 -23.66 -11.42 8.99
CA ALA A 22 -22.90 -10.29 8.47
C ALA A 22 -22.23 -10.70 7.15
N ILE A 23 -22.87 -10.38 6.02
CA ILE A 23 -22.23 -10.48 4.70
C ILE A 23 -21.26 -9.30 4.60
N VAL A 24 -19.97 -9.56 4.82
CA VAL A 24 -18.91 -8.58 4.53
C VAL A 24 -18.73 -8.55 3.02
N TYR A 25 -19.25 -7.51 2.37
CA TYR A 25 -18.91 -7.23 0.98
C TYR A 25 -17.46 -6.72 0.95
N SER A 26 -16.60 -7.40 0.20
CA SER A 26 -15.30 -6.85 -0.15
C SER A 26 -15.55 -5.66 -1.08
N THR A 27 -15.51 -4.44 -0.54
CA THR A 27 -15.52 -3.21 -1.34
C THR A 27 -14.27 -3.16 -2.19
N HIS A 28 -14.33 -2.54 -3.38
CA HIS A 28 -13.14 -2.37 -4.21
C HIS A 28 -12.12 -1.56 -3.39
N PRO A 29 -10.82 -1.91 -3.39
CA PRO A 29 -9.85 -1.22 -2.55
C PRO A 29 -9.74 0.28 -2.87
N THR A 30 -10.20 0.72 -4.05
CA THR A 30 -10.26 2.13 -4.46
C THR A 30 -11.65 2.78 -4.25
N ASP A 31 -12.58 2.14 -3.53
CA ASP A 31 -13.88 2.75 -3.24
C ASP A 31 -13.70 4.01 -2.39
N GLY A 32 -14.32 5.12 -2.82
CA GLY A 32 -14.15 6.44 -2.19
C GLY A 32 -12.97 7.26 -2.72
N PHE A 33 -12.15 6.69 -3.60
CA PHE A 33 -11.02 7.37 -4.22
C PHE A 33 -11.32 7.89 -5.64
N VAL A 34 -10.63 8.97 -6.03
CA VAL A 34 -10.56 9.55 -7.37
C VAL A 34 -9.16 9.31 -7.90
N GLU A 35 -9.08 8.72 -9.09
CA GLU A 35 -7.83 8.65 -9.83
C GLU A 35 -7.39 10.06 -10.22
N LEU A 36 -6.16 10.42 -9.88
CA LEU A 36 -5.56 11.68 -10.30
C LEU A 36 -4.66 11.46 -11.51
N PRO A 37 -4.56 12.44 -12.42
CA PRO A 37 -3.64 12.35 -13.55
C PRO A 37 -2.22 12.08 -13.08
N PHE A 38 -1.67 10.93 -13.45
CA PHE A 38 -0.29 10.58 -13.12
C PHE A 38 0.58 10.67 -14.38
N ASN A 39 1.25 11.80 -14.55
CA ASN A 39 2.11 12.08 -15.70
C ASN A 39 3.53 12.46 -15.25
N THR A 40 4.44 12.60 -16.21
CA THR A 40 5.88 12.83 -15.97
C THR A 40 6.20 14.17 -15.27
N SER A 41 5.23 15.06 -15.07
CA SER A 41 5.44 16.25 -14.22
C SER A 41 5.34 15.93 -12.72
N CYS A 42 4.71 14.81 -12.35
CA CYS A 42 4.49 14.40 -10.97
C CYS A 42 5.49 13.34 -10.48
N TYR A 43 6.32 12.81 -11.39
CA TYR A 43 7.30 11.79 -11.06
C TYR A 43 8.52 11.82 -11.97
N HIS A 44 9.62 11.26 -11.48
CA HIS A 44 10.78 10.93 -12.31
C HIS A 44 11.17 9.46 -12.13
N ILE A 45 11.73 8.88 -13.19
CA ILE A 45 12.29 7.53 -13.15
C ILE A 45 13.74 7.62 -12.67
N GLN A 46 14.04 6.98 -11.55
CA GLN A 46 15.42 6.66 -11.18
C GLN A 46 15.81 5.33 -11.80
N LYS A 47 17.07 5.24 -12.21
CA LYS A 47 17.63 4.12 -12.97
C LYS A 47 19.15 4.05 -12.73
N PRO A 48 19.83 2.97 -13.15
CA PRO A 48 21.29 2.95 -13.26
C PRO A 48 21.83 4.16 -14.05
N TYR A 49 22.93 4.74 -13.59
CA TYR A 49 23.45 6.00 -14.16
C TYR A 49 23.89 5.88 -15.63
N ASP A 50 24.31 4.68 -16.03
CA ASP A 50 24.92 4.34 -17.31
C ASP A 50 23.94 3.79 -18.36
N LEU A 51 22.70 3.50 -17.97
CA LEU A 51 21.68 2.97 -18.88
C LEU A 51 20.65 4.03 -19.26
N PRO A 52 20.06 4.01 -20.46
CA PRO A 52 18.88 4.82 -20.77
C PRO A 52 17.64 4.30 -20.03
N VAL A 53 16.59 5.14 -19.92
CA VAL A 53 15.36 4.83 -19.16
C VAL A 53 14.61 3.62 -19.74
N ASP A 54 14.47 3.57 -21.06
CA ASP A 54 13.73 2.53 -21.80
C ASP A 54 14.30 1.11 -21.64
N GLN A 55 15.55 0.97 -21.18
CA GLN A 55 16.13 -0.33 -20.87
C GLN A 55 15.71 -0.90 -19.52
N ARG A 56 15.15 -0.09 -18.62
CA ARG A 56 14.73 -0.51 -17.27
C ARG A 56 13.30 -0.13 -16.92
N TYR A 57 12.64 0.61 -17.80
CA TYR A 57 11.29 1.13 -17.60
C TYR A 57 10.49 1.09 -18.90
N ARG A 58 9.20 0.77 -18.79
CA ARG A 58 8.23 0.93 -19.88
C ARG A 58 6.86 1.31 -19.32
N PHE A 59 6.18 2.23 -20.01
CA PHE A 59 4.76 2.51 -19.79
C PHE A 59 3.93 1.88 -20.91
N LEU A 60 3.00 0.99 -20.58
CA LEU A 60 2.13 0.33 -21.56
C LEU A 60 0.79 -0.02 -20.90
N GLY A 61 -0.31 0.33 -21.57
CA GLY A 61 -1.65 -0.03 -21.10
C GLY A 61 -2.00 0.52 -19.71
N GLY A 62 -1.53 1.72 -19.37
CA GLY A 62 -1.75 2.34 -18.05
C GLY A 62 -0.84 1.81 -16.94
N ALA A 63 -0.01 0.79 -17.19
CA ALA A 63 0.88 0.22 -16.20
C ALA A 63 2.33 0.71 -16.38
N HIS A 64 2.95 1.14 -15.28
CA HIS A 64 4.39 1.37 -15.20
C HIS A 64 5.09 0.05 -14.88
N LYS A 65 5.92 -0.43 -15.80
CA LYS A 65 6.73 -1.64 -15.62
C LYS A 65 8.19 -1.25 -15.42
N LEU A 66 8.81 -1.78 -14.37
CA LEU A 66 10.21 -1.53 -14.02
C LEU A 66 10.89 -2.84 -13.71
N TRP A 67 12.18 -2.89 -13.99
CA TRP A 67 13.04 -4.00 -13.64
C TRP A 67 14.44 -3.48 -13.35
N VAL A 68 15.20 -4.26 -12.60
CA VAL A 68 16.60 -4.00 -12.26
C VAL A 68 17.30 -5.33 -12.07
N TYR A 69 18.55 -5.42 -12.50
CA TYR A 69 19.38 -6.59 -12.27
C TYR A 69 20.40 -6.34 -11.16
N SER A 70 20.81 -7.39 -10.48
CA SER A 70 21.86 -7.32 -9.45
C SER A 70 23.22 -6.88 -10.03
N THR A 71 23.42 -7.06 -11.33
CA THR A 71 24.62 -6.68 -12.09
C THR A 71 24.56 -5.25 -12.64
N ASP A 72 23.45 -4.54 -12.48
CA ASP A 72 23.36 -3.15 -12.92
C ASP A 72 24.27 -2.24 -12.09
N ASN A 73 24.46 -1.01 -12.54
CA ASN A 73 25.15 0.00 -11.75
C ASN A 73 24.20 0.74 -10.79
N PRO A 74 24.73 1.39 -9.73
CA PRO A 74 23.95 2.25 -8.84
C PRO A 74 23.30 3.44 -9.55
N LEU A 75 22.48 4.22 -8.81
CA LEU A 75 21.89 5.46 -9.32
C LEU A 75 22.95 6.50 -9.75
N SER A 76 24.13 6.50 -9.12
CA SER A 76 25.22 7.42 -9.44
C SER A 76 26.57 6.75 -9.23
N ARG A 77 27.60 7.21 -9.96
CA ARG A 77 28.93 6.59 -10.04
C ARG A 77 29.60 6.33 -8.68
N ASN A 78 29.35 7.19 -7.69
CA ASN A 78 29.95 7.11 -6.37
C ASN A 78 28.93 6.72 -5.27
N SER A 79 27.77 6.19 -5.65
CA SER A 79 26.77 5.78 -4.66
C SER A 79 27.21 4.49 -3.96
N PRO A 80 27.18 4.42 -2.61
CA PRO A 80 27.42 3.17 -1.88
C PRO A 80 26.19 2.24 -1.90
N ARG A 81 25.12 2.63 -2.60
CA ARG A 81 23.85 1.89 -2.65
C ARG A 81 23.84 0.93 -3.83
N MET A 82 23.12 -0.17 -3.65
CA MET A 82 22.87 -1.15 -4.70
C MET A 82 22.04 -0.55 -5.86
N PRO A 83 22.03 -1.21 -7.04
CA PRO A 83 21.25 -0.80 -8.20
C PRO A 83 19.76 -0.70 -7.88
N ARG A 84 19.08 0.23 -8.56
CA ARG A 84 17.63 0.39 -8.47
C ARG A 84 17.04 0.97 -9.73
N THR A 85 15.78 0.62 -9.97
CA THR A 85 14.89 1.33 -10.89
C THR A 85 13.59 1.61 -10.15
N GLU A 86 13.23 2.88 -9.98
CA GLU A 86 12.07 3.28 -9.17
C GLU A 86 11.36 4.50 -9.78
N ILE A 87 10.04 4.58 -9.62
CA ILE A 87 9.33 5.85 -9.76
C ILE A 87 9.46 6.59 -8.45
N MET A 88 10.04 7.77 -8.54
CA MET A 88 10.14 8.71 -7.43
C MET A 88 9.16 9.83 -7.68
N THR A 89 8.17 9.93 -6.81
CA THR A 89 7.06 10.86 -6.98
C THR A 89 7.38 12.18 -6.28
N GLN A 90 6.94 13.28 -6.86
CA GLN A 90 7.26 14.63 -6.40
C GLN A 90 5.98 15.41 -6.13
N VAL A 91 5.15 14.86 -5.25
CA VAL A 91 3.83 15.44 -4.96
C VAL A 91 3.97 16.34 -3.75
N ASN A 92 4.19 17.63 -4.01
CA ASN A 92 4.54 18.67 -3.02
C ASN A 92 5.91 18.46 -2.33
N PRO A 93 6.61 19.54 -1.90
CA PRO A 93 7.98 19.46 -1.36
C PRO A 93 8.12 18.67 -0.05
N LEU A 94 7.03 18.16 0.51
CA LEU A 94 6.99 17.51 1.81
C LEU A 94 6.89 15.98 1.73
N PHE A 95 6.50 15.37 0.60
CA PHE A 95 6.33 13.92 0.53
C PHE A 95 6.82 13.34 -0.79
N SER A 96 7.62 12.28 -0.69
CA SER A 96 8.03 11.49 -1.83
C SER A 96 7.82 10.00 -1.54
N CYS A 97 7.21 9.31 -2.47
CA CYS A 97 6.86 7.90 -2.36
C CYS A 97 7.06 7.19 -3.70
N THR A 98 6.90 5.87 -3.71
CA THR A 98 7.12 5.03 -4.87
C THR A 98 5.84 4.21 -5.17
N PHE A 99 5.11 4.64 -6.23
CA PHE A 99 4.05 4.01 -7.09
C PHE A 99 2.51 4.12 -6.89
N PHE A 100 1.88 5.02 -7.66
CA PHE A 100 0.44 5.27 -7.95
C PHE A 100 -0.38 6.16 -7.00
N PHE A 101 -1.33 6.93 -7.56
CA PHE A 101 -1.99 8.04 -6.86
C PHE A 101 -3.51 7.97 -6.98
N PHE A 102 -4.15 7.93 -5.81
CA PHE A 102 -5.57 8.23 -5.68
C PHE A 102 -5.78 9.26 -4.57
N ASN A 103 -6.82 10.10 -4.70
CA ASN A 103 -7.24 11.07 -3.68
C ASN A 103 -8.70 10.79 -3.26
N THR A 104 -9.04 10.88 -1.98
CA THR A 104 -10.41 10.64 -1.49
C THR A 104 -11.40 11.72 -1.96
N LYS A 105 -12.59 11.33 -2.44
CA LYS A 105 -13.68 12.30 -2.68
C LYS A 105 -14.16 12.89 -1.35
N ASN A 106 -14.19 14.22 -1.25
CA ASN A 106 -14.97 14.99 -0.27
C ASN A 106 -14.67 14.73 1.22
N LEU A 107 -13.43 14.95 1.67
CA LEU A 107 -13.21 15.45 3.03
C LEU A 107 -13.00 16.96 2.97
N LYS A 108 -14.12 17.71 2.87
CA LYS A 108 -14.12 19.10 3.32
C LYS A 108 -14.17 19.09 4.83
N THR A 109 -13.04 18.86 5.50
CA THR A 109 -12.90 19.34 6.88
C THR A 109 -12.67 20.83 6.79
N GLU A 110 -13.71 21.61 7.09
CA GLU A 110 -13.71 23.08 7.24
C GLU A 110 -12.84 23.60 8.39
N GLN A 111 -11.70 22.95 8.66
CA GLN A 111 -10.66 23.46 9.54
C GLN A 111 -9.28 23.16 8.94
N LYS A 112 -8.73 24.17 8.27
CA LYS A 112 -7.30 24.48 8.11
C LYS A 112 -6.34 23.29 8.34
N GLY A 113 -6.35 22.35 7.40
CA GLY A 113 -5.49 21.18 7.39
C GLY A 113 -6.01 20.19 6.36
N GLU A 114 -5.61 20.35 5.10
CA GLU A 114 -5.94 19.37 4.06
C GLU A 114 -5.18 18.07 4.37
N ILE A 115 -5.88 17.06 4.89
CA ILE A 115 -5.34 15.71 5.04
C ILE A 115 -5.54 15.01 3.69
N PHE A 116 -4.44 14.75 3.00
CA PHE A 116 -4.44 13.99 1.77
C PHE A 116 -4.20 12.52 2.05
N PHE A 117 -5.11 11.67 1.60
CA PHE A 117 -4.94 10.22 1.61
C PHE A 117 -4.48 9.77 0.23
N TRP A 118 -3.42 8.98 0.20
CA TRP A 118 -2.83 8.42 -1.01
C TRP A 118 -2.89 6.90 -0.95
N GLN A 119 -3.33 6.27 -2.03
CA GLN A 119 -3.34 4.81 -2.17
C GLN A 119 -2.44 4.40 -3.32
N PHE A 120 -1.70 3.29 -3.09
CA PHE A 120 -0.68 2.73 -3.97
C PHE A 120 -1.02 1.25 -4.20
N GLU A 121 -1.04 0.79 -5.45
CA GLU A 121 -1.23 -0.62 -5.81
C GLU A 121 -0.21 -1.01 -6.88
N GLY A 122 0.36 -2.22 -6.78
CA GLY A 122 1.31 -2.72 -7.75
C GLY A 122 1.65 -4.19 -7.52
N TYR A 123 2.12 -4.83 -8.58
CA TYR A 123 2.59 -6.21 -8.56
C TYR A 123 4.12 -6.21 -8.59
N GLY A 124 4.74 -6.95 -7.67
CA GLY A 124 6.18 -7.13 -7.60
C GLY A 124 6.55 -8.58 -7.86
N PHE A 125 7.62 -8.81 -8.63
CA PHE A 125 8.23 -10.13 -8.78
C PHE A 125 9.67 -10.05 -8.25
N VAL A 126 9.98 -10.88 -7.25
CA VAL A 126 11.33 -11.05 -6.73
C VAL A 126 11.77 -12.48 -7.07
N PRO A 127 12.82 -12.67 -7.88
CA PRO A 127 13.30 -14.00 -8.20
C PRO A 127 13.69 -14.79 -6.94
N ASN A 128 13.39 -16.10 -6.92
CA ASN A 128 13.80 -16.98 -5.83
C ASN A 128 15.32 -16.93 -5.63
N GLY A 129 15.75 -16.94 -4.37
CA GLY A 129 17.15 -16.77 -3.96
C GLY A 129 17.60 -15.32 -3.82
N THR A 130 16.77 -14.34 -4.21
CA THR A 130 17.09 -12.91 -4.02
C THR A 130 16.71 -12.46 -2.60
N SER A 131 17.60 -11.71 -1.94
CA SER A 131 17.40 -11.21 -0.57
C SER A 131 17.91 -9.76 -0.46
N GLY A 132 17.29 -8.96 0.40
CA GLY A 132 17.65 -7.55 0.62
C GLY A 132 17.02 -6.56 -0.36
N VAL A 133 16.03 -6.98 -1.14
CA VAL A 133 15.34 -6.13 -2.13
C VAL A 133 14.35 -5.21 -1.44
N CYS A 134 14.37 -3.92 -1.77
CA CYS A 134 13.31 -2.97 -1.39
C CYS A 134 12.28 -2.91 -2.51
N ILE A 135 11.01 -3.17 -2.22
CA ILE A 135 9.92 -3.16 -3.22
C ILE A 135 9.02 -1.93 -3.12
N MET A 136 9.01 -1.27 -1.96
CA MET A 136 8.26 -0.03 -1.73
C MET A 136 8.94 0.77 -0.64
N GLN A 137 8.96 2.09 -0.80
CA GLN A 137 9.47 3.01 0.21
C GLN A 137 8.63 4.28 0.26
N VAL A 138 8.37 4.75 1.48
CA VAL A 138 7.80 6.07 1.76
C VAL A 138 8.87 6.88 2.47
N PHE A 139 9.26 8.01 1.89
CA PHE A 139 10.25 8.91 2.48
C PHE A 139 9.60 9.77 3.57
N GLY A 140 10.32 9.99 4.67
CA GLY A 140 9.89 10.86 5.75
C GLY A 140 10.20 12.32 5.41
N ALA A 141 9.24 13.22 5.65
CA ALA A 141 9.37 14.65 5.38
C ALA A 141 10.37 15.40 6.28
N SER A 142 10.83 14.78 7.38
CA SER A 142 11.60 15.45 8.44
C SER A 142 12.96 14.79 8.69
N PRO A 143 14.08 15.53 8.59
CA PRO A 143 15.37 15.10 9.11
C PRO A 143 15.27 14.68 10.60
N PRO A 144 16.01 13.65 11.05
CA PRO A 144 17.01 12.87 10.31
C PRO A 144 16.41 11.68 9.55
N HIS A 145 15.09 11.51 9.55
CA HIS A 145 14.43 10.30 9.07
C HIS A 145 14.21 10.34 7.56
N ALA A 146 15.18 9.83 6.81
CA ALA A 146 15.07 9.71 5.35
C ALA A 146 13.89 8.82 4.92
N SER A 147 13.39 7.90 5.75
CA SER A 147 12.36 6.93 5.36
C SER A 147 11.40 6.65 6.49
N ALA A 148 10.10 6.77 6.22
CA ALA A 148 9.02 6.46 7.13
C ALA A 148 8.61 4.98 7.04
N LEU A 149 8.62 4.40 5.83
CA LEU A 149 8.30 3.00 5.57
C LEU A 149 9.23 2.44 4.49
N MET A 150 9.68 1.19 4.65
CA MET A 150 10.21 0.40 3.53
C MET A 150 9.69 -1.03 3.63
N LEU A 151 9.15 -1.55 2.53
CA LEU A 151 8.83 -2.96 2.37
C LEU A 151 10.00 -3.66 1.68
N ARG A 152 10.47 -4.75 2.29
CA ARG A 152 11.66 -5.47 1.85
C ARG A 152 11.41 -6.96 1.77
N VAL A 153 12.07 -7.62 0.84
CA VAL A 153 12.10 -9.08 0.76
C VAL A 153 13.45 -9.57 1.27
N TYR A 154 13.42 -10.39 2.32
CA TYR A 154 14.59 -11.06 2.89
C TYR A 154 14.32 -12.55 2.96
N ASN A 155 15.16 -13.35 2.28
CA ASN A 155 15.11 -14.81 2.33
C ASN A 155 13.69 -15.38 2.10
N GLY A 156 12.99 -14.87 1.09
CA GLY A 156 11.61 -15.28 0.79
C GLY A 156 10.55 -14.77 1.77
N SER A 157 10.87 -13.84 2.66
CA SER A 157 9.91 -13.23 3.58
C SER A 157 9.74 -11.74 3.31
N LEU A 158 8.51 -11.26 3.30
CA LEU A 158 8.18 -9.84 3.21
C LEU A 158 8.25 -9.20 4.60
N THR A 159 9.04 -8.15 4.75
CA THR A 159 9.28 -7.46 6.02
C THR A 159 9.09 -5.95 5.88
N CYS A 160 8.72 -5.31 7.00
CA CYS A 160 8.77 -3.86 7.14
C CYS A 160 10.10 -3.47 7.80
N TYR A 161 10.81 -2.47 7.25
CA TYR A 161 12.11 -2.04 7.77
C TYR A 161 12.01 -1.63 9.25
N ARG A 162 12.80 -2.30 10.10
CA ARG A 162 12.83 -2.20 11.59
C ARG A 162 11.64 -2.86 12.33
N ALA A 163 10.80 -3.64 11.66
CA ALA A 163 9.65 -4.32 12.27
C ALA A 163 9.54 -5.80 11.82
N ASN A 164 8.53 -6.50 12.35
CA ASN A 164 8.29 -7.93 12.18
C ASN A 164 8.09 -8.37 10.72
N VAL A 165 8.24 -9.68 10.48
CA VAL A 165 7.82 -10.34 9.24
C VAL A 165 6.33 -10.08 9.04
N LEU A 166 5.97 -9.47 7.90
CA LEU A 166 4.58 -9.22 7.53
C LEU A 166 3.95 -10.49 6.96
N VAL A 167 4.68 -11.17 6.06
CA VAL A 167 4.27 -12.43 5.44
C VAL A 167 5.52 -13.30 5.20
N PRO A 168 5.62 -14.50 5.82
CA PRO A 168 6.70 -15.44 5.57
C PRO A 168 6.46 -16.27 4.30
N ASN A 169 7.53 -16.73 3.65
CA ASN A 169 7.52 -17.71 2.55
C ASN A 169 6.67 -17.30 1.33
N ILE A 170 6.91 -16.10 0.80
CA ILE A 170 6.30 -15.56 -0.42
C ILE A 170 7.06 -15.92 -1.70
#